data_AF-A0A7R9TVJ7-F1
#
_entry.id   AF-A0A7R9TVJ7-F1
#
_cell.length_a   1.000
_cell.length_b   1.000
_cell.length_c   1.000
_cell.angle_alpha   90.00
_cell.angle_beta   90.00
_cell.angle_gamma   90.00
#
_symmetry.space_group_name_H-M   'P 1'
#
loop_
_entity.id
_entity.type
_entity.pdbx_description
1 polymer ?
#
loop_
_entity_poly.entity_id
_entity_poly.type
_entity_poly.pdbx_seq_one_letter_code
_entity_poly.pdbx_strand_id
1 'polypeptide(L)'
;AARIRPPAPGYVEVSTNAVRTDGSDASSAIALSLTHAGHQRNWVRPADEDLRTTVSRIARNISKEALLALPKKERKRASLPEVAVRLLDSSGEPVDASLPNSAAWRDAATLCIDDTIYAVAVDRPDVEEIRVLSRALPGAPLTAAPAFLRGCVEDEIAFEWFAGEPEGVRKGRLLATGVTYTPQSQEEGQSLTLLCSPPGGGVPARASVGIIAGAPAFDEITHARQRASNFSGETPPLHGAIRFLSYNLLSSAYVGEFSSLYPYATQWALDTERRVQLAMDEVIRWRPSVACLQEVDDELFANAWMPTMRANGFDGAFCPKGEGSIEGSAMFWDSQRFERVASREVSLAEAARRAVAAAASQTGAVAPRGECGSAAAGDGIGEYLYRMQRECDSAVLSTLLRVAQTVQLCVLQEREMPERRILVLNTHLYFKKFAL
;
A
#
# COMPACT_ATOMS: atom_id res chain seq x y z
N ALA A 1 -5.36 12.79 49.10
CA ALA A 1 -4.63 13.97 48.58
C ALA A 1 -4.61 13.90 47.07
N ALA A 2 -5.42 14.73 46.40
CA ALA A 2 -5.43 14.83 44.95
C ALA A 2 -4.05 15.35 44.51
N ARG A 3 -3.24 14.47 43.90
CA ARG A 3 -2.06 14.92 43.16
C ARG A 3 -2.60 15.70 41.97
N ILE A 4 -2.52 17.02 42.07
CA ILE A 4 -2.64 17.95 40.97
C ILE A 4 -1.74 17.38 39.87
N ARG A 5 -2.34 16.82 38.81
CA ARG A 5 -1.58 16.52 37.59
C ARG A 5 -0.98 17.85 37.15
N PRO A 6 0.34 17.97 36.94
CA PRO A 6 0.86 19.15 36.27
C PRO A 6 0.11 19.30 34.93
N PRO A 7 -0.08 20.53 34.43
CA PRO A 7 -0.59 20.71 33.07
C PRO A 7 0.28 19.85 32.16
N ALA A 8 -0.35 19.03 31.30
CA ALA A 8 0.36 18.05 30.48
C ALA A 8 1.55 18.77 29.79
N PRO A 9 2.81 18.36 30.04
CA PRO A 9 3.91 18.97 29.33
C PRO A 9 3.71 18.69 27.84
N GLY A 10 3.91 19.71 27.01
CA GLY A 10 4.04 19.47 25.58
C GLY A 10 5.22 18.52 25.31
N TYR A 11 5.34 18.03 24.09
CA TYR A 11 6.51 17.27 23.66
C TYR A 11 7.19 17.97 22.48
N VAL A 12 8.46 17.62 22.24
CA VAL A 12 9.15 17.91 20.98
C VAL A 12 9.26 16.60 20.20
N GLU A 13 8.71 16.58 19.00
CA GLU A 13 8.81 15.46 18.07
C GLU A 13 10.14 15.56 17.32
N VAL A 14 10.88 14.45 17.26
CA VAL A 14 12.14 14.33 16.54
C VAL A 14 12.00 13.19 15.52
N SER A 15 12.19 13.47 14.24
CA SER A 15 12.36 12.43 13.22
C SER A 15 13.81 12.36 12.79
N THR A 16 14.43 11.17 12.90
CA THR A 16 15.86 10.98 12.61
C THR A 16 16.15 10.63 11.14
N ASN A 17 15.11 10.31 10.37
CA ASN A 17 15.20 9.90 8.95
C ASN A 17 14.76 11.01 7.98
N ALA A 18 14.88 12.28 8.38
CA ALA A 18 14.51 13.38 7.49
C ALA A 18 15.54 13.55 6.36
N VAL A 19 15.07 13.94 5.18
CA VAL A 19 15.92 14.24 4.02
C VAL A 19 15.87 15.74 3.75
N ARG A 20 17.05 16.36 3.59
CA ARG A 20 17.14 17.75 3.15
C ARG A 20 17.17 17.80 1.62
N THR A 21 16.19 18.46 1.01
CA THR A 21 16.13 18.67 -0.43
C THR A 21 16.55 20.10 -0.76
N ASP A 22 17.84 20.39 -0.64
CA ASP A 22 18.42 21.66 -1.11
C ASP A 22 19.39 21.41 -2.26
N GLY A 23 18.83 21.13 -3.44
CA GLY A 23 19.47 21.38 -4.75
C GLY A 23 20.69 20.54 -5.15
N SER A 24 21.34 19.81 -4.25
CA SER A 24 22.45 18.91 -4.56
C SER A 24 22.62 17.88 -3.44
N ASP A 25 22.44 16.60 -3.77
CA ASP A 25 22.55 15.40 -2.93
C ASP A 25 21.72 15.38 -1.63
N ALA A 26 20.91 14.33 -1.49
CA ALA A 26 20.16 14.04 -0.27
C ALA A 26 21.13 13.81 0.90
N SER A 27 21.28 14.80 1.79
CA SER A 27 22.05 14.67 3.03
C SER A 27 21.14 14.28 4.19
N SER A 28 21.63 13.40 5.06
CA SER A 28 20.91 12.93 6.26
C SER A 28 20.60 14.11 7.18
N ALA A 29 19.35 14.25 7.58
CA ALA A 29 18.87 15.34 8.43
C ALA A 29 17.98 14.81 9.57
N ILE A 30 17.82 15.64 10.60
CA ILE A 30 16.78 15.47 11.60
C ILE A 30 15.69 16.53 11.39
N ALA A 31 14.44 16.17 11.64
CA ALA A 31 13.33 17.10 11.70
C ALA A 31 12.84 17.23 13.16
N LEU A 32 12.63 18.46 13.61
CA LEU A 32 12.16 18.81 14.95
C LEU A 32 10.83 19.57 14.84
N SER A 33 9.82 19.14 15.59
CA SER A 33 8.47 19.75 15.63
C SER A 33 8.09 20.06 17.07
N LEU A 34 7.73 21.32 17.37
CA LEU A 34 7.41 21.80 18.71
C LEU A 34 6.33 22.87 18.71
N THR A 35 5.31 22.71 19.56
CA THR A 35 4.41 23.80 19.95
C THR A 35 4.91 24.48 21.22
N HIS A 36 5.29 25.76 21.13
CA HIS A 36 5.67 26.57 22.29
C HIS A 36 4.94 27.91 22.28
N ALA A 37 4.36 28.31 23.42
CA ALA A 37 3.53 29.51 23.55
C ALA A 37 2.38 29.61 22.50
N GLY A 38 1.78 28.48 22.12
CA GLY A 38 0.66 28.43 21.15
C GLY A 38 1.08 28.49 19.66
N HIS A 39 2.38 28.56 19.37
CA HIS A 39 2.89 28.58 17.99
C HIS A 39 3.60 27.27 17.64
N GLN A 40 3.22 26.67 16.51
CA GLN A 40 3.87 25.48 15.96
C GLN A 40 5.16 25.86 15.22
N ARG A 41 6.24 25.14 15.49
CA ARG A 41 7.55 25.39 14.90
C ARG A 41 8.16 24.09 14.39
N ASN A 42 8.71 24.15 13.18
CA ASN A 42 9.38 23.03 12.53
C ASN A 42 10.80 23.45 12.14
N TRP A 43 11.78 22.58 12.38
CA TRP A 43 13.16 22.77 11.97
C TRP A 43 13.68 21.52 11.28
N VAL A 44 14.41 21.69 10.18
CA VAL A 44 15.19 20.61 9.55
C VAL A 44 16.67 20.96 9.68
N ARG A 45 17.45 20.10 10.32
CA ARG A 45 18.88 20.31 10.60
C ARG A 45 19.71 19.14 10.06
N PRO A 46 20.94 19.39 9.58
CA PRO A 46 21.86 18.29 9.25
C PRO A 46 22.04 17.35 10.44
N ALA A 47 22.09 16.06 10.18
CA ALA A 47 22.22 15.02 11.20
C ALA A 47 23.63 15.01 11.85
N ASP A 48 24.62 15.53 11.15
CA ASP A 48 26.03 15.67 11.53
C ASP A 48 26.36 17.02 12.18
N GLU A 49 25.44 17.98 12.16
CA GLU A 49 25.64 19.29 12.80
C GLU A 49 25.64 19.17 14.33
N ASP A 50 26.58 19.86 14.98
CA ASP A 50 26.66 19.98 16.44
C ASP A 50 25.34 20.45 17.05
N LEU A 51 24.91 19.76 18.12
CA LEU A 51 23.72 20.10 18.92
C LEU A 51 23.71 21.58 19.31
N ARG A 52 24.86 22.16 19.66
CA ARG A 52 25.03 23.57 20.02
C ARG A 52 24.39 24.51 19.00
N THR A 53 24.58 24.23 17.71
CA THR A 53 24.07 25.06 16.63
C THR A 53 22.54 24.98 16.57
N THR A 54 21.98 23.78 16.71
CA THR A 54 20.53 23.54 16.76
C THR A 54 19.88 24.26 17.93
N VAL A 55 20.40 24.05 19.15
CA VAL A 55 19.90 24.66 20.40
C VAL A 55 19.96 26.19 20.33
N SER A 56 21.08 26.75 19.85
CA SER A 56 21.23 28.20 19.67
C SER A 56 20.22 28.76 18.67
N ARG A 57 19.85 27.98 17.65
CA ARG A 57 18.88 28.38 16.64
C ARG A 57 17.45 28.35 17.17
N ILE A 58 17.11 27.34 17.98
CA ILE A 58 15.83 27.28 18.71
C ILE A 58 15.70 28.51 19.61
N ALA A 59 16.70 28.76 20.46
CA ALA A 59 16.75 29.92 21.34
C ALA A 59 16.53 31.23 20.56
N ARG A 60 17.32 31.45 19.50
CA ARG A 60 17.23 32.67 18.68
C ARG A 60 15.88 32.84 17.99
N ASN A 61 15.26 31.77 17.51
CA ASN A 61 13.93 31.85 16.87
C ASN A 61 12.86 32.25 17.89
N ILE A 62 12.88 31.65 19.07
CA ILE A 62 11.94 31.98 20.16
C ILE A 62 12.16 33.42 20.64
N SER A 63 13.42 33.83 20.87
CA SER A 63 13.74 35.20 21.27
C SER A 63 13.25 36.25 20.27
N LYS A 64 13.41 35.99 18.96
CA LYS A 64 12.93 36.89 17.90
C LYS A 64 11.41 37.05 17.92
N GLU A 65 10.70 35.97 18.19
CA GLU A 65 9.24 35.94 18.22
C GLU A 65 8.68 36.63 19.46
N ALA A 66 9.29 36.40 20.63
CA ALA A 66 8.99 37.15 21.85
C ALA A 66 9.18 38.66 21.65
N LEU A 67 10.25 39.08 20.96
CA LEU A 67 10.47 40.48 20.59
C LEU A 67 9.42 41.01 19.60
N LEU A 68 8.93 40.17 18.68
CA LEU A 68 7.88 40.51 17.70
C LEU A 68 6.50 40.68 18.35
N ALA A 69 6.23 39.97 19.45
CA ALA A 69 4.99 40.06 20.20
C ALA A 69 4.83 41.38 20.98
N LEU A 70 5.93 42.12 21.20
CA LEU A 70 5.89 43.42 21.88
C LEU A 70 5.25 44.53 20.99
N PRO A 71 4.55 45.50 21.60
CA PRO A 71 4.07 46.69 20.90
C PRO A 71 5.16 47.41 20.10
N LYS A 72 4.81 47.95 18.94
CA LYS A 72 5.74 48.54 17.96
C LYS A 72 6.67 49.63 18.53
N LYS A 73 6.22 50.37 19.57
CA LYS A 73 7.02 51.40 20.26
C LYS A 73 8.07 50.80 21.21
N GLU A 74 7.74 49.70 21.88
CA GLU A 74 8.62 49.00 22.83
C GLU A 74 9.65 48.16 22.09
N ARG A 75 9.26 47.52 20.99
CA ARG A 75 10.15 46.72 20.14
C ARG A 75 11.37 47.48 19.60
N LYS A 76 11.26 48.79 19.38
CA LYS A 76 12.39 49.64 18.93
C LYS A 76 13.43 49.90 20.02
N ARG A 77 13.09 49.68 21.28
CA ARG A 77 13.95 49.95 22.45
C ARG A 77 14.37 48.68 23.18
N ALA A 78 13.68 47.57 22.98
CA ALA A 78 13.97 46.28 23.59
C ALA A 78 15.12 45.55 22.88
N SER A 79 16.00 44.92 23.66
CA SER A 79 16.98 43.94 23.18
C SER A 79 16.30 42.59 22.91
N LEU A 80 17.00 41.69 22.20
CA LEU A 80 16.54 40.31 22.06
C LEU A 80 16.49 39.67 23.46
N PRO A 81 15.35 39.10 23.90
CA PRO A 81 15.29 38.41 25.18
C PRO A 81 16.19 37.18 25.17
N GLU A 82 16.90 36.94 26.26
CA GLU A 82 17.72 35.74 26.44
C GLU A 82 16.80 34.56 26.76
N VAL A 83 16.93 33.48 25.99
CA VAL A 83 16.13 32.26 26.14
C VAL A 83 17.10 31.11 26.37
N ALA A 84 16.98 30.44 27.51
CA ALA A 84 17.81 29.30 27.85
C ALA A 84 17.21 28.01 27.28
N VAL A 85 17.93 27.34 26.40
CA VAL A 85 17.52 26.06 25.81
C VAL A 85 18.51 24.97 26.20
N ARG A 86 18.02 23.88 26.80
CA ARG A 86 18.84 22.75 27.27
C ARG A 86 18.19 21.43 26.87
N LEU A 87 18.99 20.50 26.36
CA LEU A 87 18.58 19.13 26.10
C LEU A 87 19.14 18.24 27.22
N LEU A 88 18.30 17.43 27.85
CA LEU A 88 18.68 16.55 28.95
C LEU A 88 18.44 15.09 28.58
N ASP A 89 19.32 14.21 29.05
CA ASP A 89 19.20 12.77 28.90
C ASP A 89 18.18 12.15 29.90
N SER A 90 18.03 10.83 29.87
CA SER A 90 17.13 10.09 30.77
C SER A 90 17.49 10.16 32.26
N SER A 91 18.72 10.53 32.59
CA SER A 91 19.17 10.76 33.97
C SER A 91 18.91 12.19 34.46
N GLY A 92 18.53 13.09 33.55
CA GLY A 92 18.30 14.51 33.82
C GLY A 92 19.55 15.38 33.64
N GLU A 93 20.64 14.82 33.12
CA GLU A 93 21.89 15.55 32.90
C GLU A 93 21.94 16.20 31.50
N PRO A 94 22.62 17.35 31.33
CA PRO A 94 22.74 18.00 30.03
C PRO A 94 23.48 17.14 28.99
N VAL A 95 22.87 16.97 27.82
CA VAL A 95 23.51 16.32 26.66
C VAL A 95 24.66 17.19 26.16
N ASP A 96 25.80 16.57 25.84
CA ASP A 96 26.98 17.26 25.33
C ASP A 96 26.66 18.01 24.02
N ALA A 97 26.83 19.33 24.05
CA ALA A 97 26.51 20.22 22.94
C ALA A 97 27.41 20.04 21.70
N SER A 98 28.52 19.31 21.81
CA SER A 98 29.41 18.95 20.70
C SER A 98 28.98 17.69 19.96
N LEU A 99 28.01 16.93 20.48
CA LEU A 99 27.52 15.74 19.80
C LEU A 99 26.77 16.12 18.51
N PRO A 100 26.87 15.28 17.46
CA PRO A 100 26.06 15.46 16.27
C PRO A 100 24.58 15.26 16.62
N ASN A 101 23.70 16.03 15.98
CA ASN A 101 22.25 15.98 16.16
C ASN A 101 21.69 14.53 16.16
N SER A 102 22.15 13.67 15.26
CA SER A 102 21.72 12.26 15.15
C SER A 102 21.98 11.42 16.40
N ALA A 103 23.01 11.73 17.18
CA ALA A 103 23.31 11.07 18.45
C ALA A 103 22.66 11.82 19.62
N ALA A 104 22.78 13.15 19.64
CA ALA A 104 22.31 13.99 20.73
C ALA A 104 20.80 13.84 20.99
N TRP A 105 19.99 13.80 19.92
CA TRP A 105 18.54 13.71 20.07
C TRP A 105 18.04 12.28 20.29
N ARG A 106 18.82 11.25 19.92
CA ARG A 106 18.42 9.85 20.04
C ARG A 106 18.21 9.43 21.50
N ASP A 107 19.12 9.85 22.38
CA ASP A 107 19.12 9.45 23.79
C ASP A 107 18.56 10.55 24.72
N ALA A 108 18.12 11.68 24.16
CA ALA A 108 17.55 12.77 24.91
C ALA A 108 16.15 12.41 25.42
N ALA A 109 15.87 12.75 26.67
CA ALA A 109 14.57 12.53 27.30
C ALA A 109 13.74 13.81 27.38
N THR A 110 14.38 14.97 27.60
CA THR A 110 13.66 16.25 27.76
C THR A 110 14.36 17.42 27.09
N LEU A 111 13.57 18.35 26.55
CA LEU A 111 14.01 19.66 26.08
C LEU A 111 13.43 20.72 27.02
N CYS A 112 14.29 21.51 27.65
CA CYS A 112 13.90 22.63 28.50
C CYS A 112 14.06 23.95 27.72
N ILE A 113 13.02 24.77 27.71
CA ILE A 113 13.05 26.15 27.21
C ILE A 113 12.60 27.05 28.37
N ASP A 114 13.55 27.78 28.94
CA ASP A 114 13.41 28.49 30.22
C ASP A 114 12.81 27.56 31.29
N ASP A 115 11.63 27.89 31.81
CA ASP A 115 10.91 27.10 32.83
C ASP A 115 9.98 26.03 32.23
N THR A 116 9.86 25.95 30.90
CA THR A 116 8.97 25.00 30.23
C THR A 116 9.72 23.74 29.86
N ILE A 117 9.21 22.58 30.30
CA ILE A 117 9.82 21.27 30.06
C ILE A 117 8.99 20.52 29.02
N TYR A 118 9.65 20.02 27.98
CA TYR A 118 9.08 19.21 26.93
C TYR A 118 9.66 17.80 26.96
N ALA A 119 8.83 16.77 26.87
CA ALA A 119 9.31 15.42 26.62
C ALA A 119 9.86 15.31 25.19
N VAL A 120 10.98 14.63 24.99
CA VAL A 120 11.52 14.33 23.66
C VAL A 120 10.89 13.04 23.16
N ALA A 121 10.24 13.08 22.01
CA ALA A 121 9.63 11.92 21.36
C ALA A 121 10.36 11.66 20.03
N VAL A 122 11.33 10.75 20.06
CA VAL A 122 12.12 10.36 18.89
C VAL A 122 11.41 9.27 18.11
N ASP A 123 11.26 9.47 16.80
CA ASP A 123 10.65 8.54 15.84
C ASP A 123 9.40 7.87 16.43
N ARG A 124 8.53 8.70 17.02
CA ARG A 124 7.33 8.24 17.71
C ARG A 124 6.52 7.35 16.76
N PRO A 125 6.07 6.17 17.21
CA PRO A 125 5.14 5.34 16.46
C PRO A 125 3.95 6.16 15.97
N ASP A 126 3.74 6.20 14.67
CA ASP A 126 2.69 6.97 14.03
C ASP A 126 2.12 6.20 12.84
N VAL A 127 0.79 6.28 12.70
CA VAL A 127 0.06 5.72 11.56
C VAL A 127 -0.55 6.91 10.84
N GLU A 128 -0.05 7.28 9.66
CA GLU A 128 -0.55 8.47 8.98
C GLU A 128 -1.87 8.20 8.24
N GLU A 129 -2.03 6.98 7.74
CA GLU A 129 -3.18 6.57 6.96
C GLU A 129 -3.60 5.15 7.32
N ILE A 130 -4.91 4.90 7.31
CA ILE A 130 -5.46 3.55 7.33
C ILE A 130 -6.33 3.39 6.09
N ARG A 131 -6.05 2.34 5.33
CA ARG A 131 -6.84 1.97 4.18
C ARG A 131 -7.72 0.78 4.55
N VAL A 132 -8.99 0.89 4.22
CA VAL A 132 -10.02 -0.13 4.45
C VAL A 132 -11.15 0.18 3.50
N LEU A 133 -11.88 -0.85 3.04
CA LEU A 133 -13.08 -0.64 2.25
C LEU A 133 -14.08 0.22 3.03
N SER A 134 -14.75 1.12 2.32
CA SER A 134 -15.72 2.07 2.87
C SER A 134 -17.15 1.53 2.95
N ARG A 135 -17.35 0.26 2.57
CA ARG A 135 -18.59 -0.49 2.67
C ARG A 135 -18.38 -1.81 3.39
N ALA A 136 -19.26 -2.09 4.34
CA ALA A 136 -19.27 -3.34 5.08
C ALA A 136 -20.40 -4.26 4.60
N LEU A 137 -20.06 -5.48 4.15
CA LEU A 137 -21.02 -6.54 3.88
C LEU A 137 -21.03 -7.59 4.99
N PRO A 138 -22.20 -7.99 5.50
CA PRO A 138 -22.31 -9.12 6.42
C PRO A 138 -21.68 -10.40 5.86
N GLY A 139 -20.79 -11.01 6.64
CA GLY A 139 -20.13 -12.27 6.32
C GLY A 139 -18.93 -12.15 5.37
N ALA A 140 -18.59 -10.95 4.88
CA ALA A 140 -17.36 -10.70 4.14
C ALA A 140 -16.30 -10.04 5.05
N PRO A 141 -15.05 -10.53 5.06
CA PRO A 141 -14.01 -9.95 5.90
C PRO A 141 -13.58 -8.57 5.39
N LEU A 142 -13.41 -7.63 6.30
CA LEU A 142 -12.81 -6.32 6.09
C LEU A 142 -11.45 -6.33 6.77
N THR A 143 -10.39 -6.09 6.01
CA THR A 143 -9.01 -6.10 6.52
C THR A 143 -8.43 -4.70 6.44
N ALA A 144 -7.92 -4.22 7.57
CA ALA A 144 -7.22 -2.96 7.65
C ALA A 144 -5.84 -3.07 6.99
N ALA A 145 -5.45 -2.04 6.25
CA ALA A 145 -4.12 -1.88 5.69
C ALA A 145 -3.57 -0.53 6.16
N PRO A 146 -2.82 -0.49 7.27
CA PRO A 146 -2.19 0.74 7.69
C PRO A 146 -1.11 1.11 6.66
N ALA A 147 -0.98 2.40 6.38
CA ALA A 147 -0.02 2.93 5.41
C ALA A 147 0.79 4.08 6.02
N PHE A 148 1.97 4.30 5.46
CA PHE A 148 2.90 5.35 5.90
C PHE A 148 3.21 5.24 7.41
N LEU A 149 3.70 4.07 7.82
CA LEU A 149 4.11 3.83 9.20
C LEU A 149 5.44 4.53 9.51
N ARG A 150 5.49 5.22 10.64
CA ARG A 150 6.73 5.78 11.20
C ARG A 150 6.95 5.20 12.57
N GLY A 151 8.20 4.84 12.88
CA GLY A 151 8.58 4.40 14.24
C GLY A 151 7.96 3.09 14.72
N CYS A 152 7.22 2.37 13.87
CA CYS A 152 6.58 1.09 14.19
C CYS A 152 6.42 0.21 12.96
N VAL A 153 6.14 -1.07 13.19
CA VAL A 153 5.75 -2.04 12.15
C VAL A 153 4.29 -2.47 12.31
N GLU A 154 3.70 -3.04 11.25
CA GLU A 154 2.28 -3.43 11.23
C GLU A 154 1.88 -4.32 12.42
N ASP A 155 2.75 -5.26 12.81
CA ASP A 155 2.50 -6.21 13.90
C ASP A 155 2.40 -5.56 15.30
N GLU A 156 2.91 -4.33 15.44
CA GLU A 156 2.88 -3.59 16.71
C GLU A 156 1.62 -2.72 16.86
N ILE A 157 0.83 -2.59 15.80
CA ILE A 157 -0.36 -1.73 15.76
C ILE A 157 -1.55 -2.48 16.37
N ALA A 158 -2.24 -1.82 17.29
CA ALA A 158 -3.50 -2.31 17.82
C ALA A 158 -4.67 -1.85 16.94
N PHE A 159 -5.55 -2.78 16.57
CA PHE A 159 -6.72 -2.52 15.75
C PHE A 159 -7.99 -2.77 16.56
N GLU A 160 -8.90 -1.81 16.55
CA GLU A 160 -10.18 -1.87 17.27
C GLU A 160 -11.34 -1.44 16.36
N TRP A 161 -12.37 -2.28 16.28
CA TRP A 161 -13.54 -2.07 15.44
C TRP A 161 -14.74 -1.70 16.31
N PHE A 162 -15.44 -0.62 15.98
CA PHE A 162 -16.55 -0.08 16.78
C PHE A 162 -17.84 0.06 15.97
N ALA A 163 -18.96 -0.28 16.59
CA ALA A 163 -20.27 0.20 16.17
C ALA A 163 -20.47 1.62 16.70
N GLY A 164 -20.46 2.60 15.80
CA GLY A 164 -20.46 4.02 16.11
C GLY A 164 -19.06 4.60 16.34
N GLU A 165 -19.03 5.79 16.95
CA GLU A 165 -17.80 6.55 17.20
C GLU A 165 -17.14 6.12 18.53
N PRO A 166 -15.84 5.75 18.59
CA PRO A 166 -15.16 5.32 19.81
C PRO A 166 -15.11 6.43 20.87
N GLU A 167 -15.09 7.68 20.43
CA GLU A 167 -15.10 8.87 21.29
C GLU A 167 -16.28 9.79 20.92
N GLY A 168 -16.89 10.42 21.92
CA GLY A 168 -18.02 11.33 21.74
C GLY A 168 -19.04 11.28 22.86
N VAL A 169 -20.12 12.07 22.72
CA VAL A 169 -21.23 12.13 23.71
C VAL A 169 -21.90 10.77 23.90
N ARG A 170 -22.03 10.00 22.81
CA ARG A 170 -22.39 8.58 22.85
C ARG A 170 -21.19 7.78 22.36
N LYS A 171 -20.53 7.08 23.29
CA LYS A 171 -19.46 6.16 22.96
C LYS A 171 -20.01 4.95 22.20
N GLY A 172 -19.37 4.64 21.10
CA GLY A 172 -19.60 3.45 20.29
C GLY A 172 -19.23 2.19 21.06
N ARG A 173 -19.78 1.06 20.60
CA ARG A 173 -19.56 -0.26 21.20
C ARG A 173 -18.40 -0.94 20.49
N LEU A 174 -17.40 -1.40 21.23
CA LEU A 174 -16.33 -2.25 20.68
C LEU A 174 -16.95 -3.57 20.19
N LEU A 175 -16.71 -3.90 18.92
CA LEU A 175 -17.18 -5.10 18.24
C LEU A 175 -16.10 -6.18 18.22
N ALA A 176 -14.88 -5.80 17.86
CA ALA A 176 -13.76 -6.71 17.71
C ALA A 176 -12.41 -6.00 17.85
N THR A 177 -11.38 -6.81 18.03
CA THR A 177 -9.98 -6.38 17.97
C THR A 177 -9.24 -7.22 16.92
N GLY A 178 -8.21 -6.66 16.32
CA GLY A 178 -7.42 -7.31 15.27
C GLY A 178 -7.59 -6.68 13.88
N VAL A 179 -6.65 -7.00 12.99
CA VAL A 179 -6.54 -6.39 11.67
C VAL A 179 -7.74 -6.66 10.76
N THR A 180 -8.43 -7.79 10.97
CA THR A 180 -9.59 -8.19 10.18
C THR A 180 -10.85 -8.26 11.04
N TYR A 181 -11.95 -7.73 10.52
CA TYR A 181 -13.28 -7.86 11.10
C TYR A 181 -14.29 -8.36 10.07
N THR A 182 -15.15 -9.29 10.47
CA THR A 182 -16.23 -9.81 9.62
C THR A 182 -17.58 -9.39 10.21
N PRO A 183 -18.26 -8.39 9.62
CA PRO A 183 -19.57 -7.95 10.06
C PRO A 183 -20.60 -9.08 10.08
N GLN A 184 -21.52 -9.05 11.03
CA GLN A 184 -22.59 -10.04 11.16
C GLN A 184 -23.93 -9.47 10.67
N SER A 185 -24.85 -10.34 10.22
CA SER A 185 -26.15 -9.89 9.71
C SER A 185 -27.00 -9.15 10.75
N GLN A 186 -26.81 -9.44 12.05
CA GLN A 186 -27.50 -8.76 13.15
C GLN A 186 -27.01 -7.32 13.37
N GLU A 187 -25.92 -6.92 12.71
CA GLU A 187 -25.28 -5.61 12.84
C GLU A 187 -25.64 -4.66 11.69
N GLU A 188 -26.50 -5.11 10.78
CA GLU A 188 -27.06 -4.30 9.69
C GLU A 188 -27.56 -2.94 10.20
N GLY A 189 -27.22 -1.88 9.46
CA GLY A 189 -27.61 -0.51 9.79
C GLY A 189 -26.75 0.18 10.85
N GLN A 190 -25.81 -0.53 11.50
CA GLN A 190 -24.85 0.10 12.40
C GLN A 190 -23.72 0.77 11.60
N SER A 191 -23.28 1.95 12.03
CA SER A 191 -22.07 2.57 11.48
C SER A 191 -20.83 1.89 12.04
N LEU A 192 -19.83 1.65 11.19
CA LEU A 192 -18.60 0.96 11.55
C LEU A 192 -17.42 1.93 11.51
N THR A 193 -16.64 1.95 12.58
CA THR A 193 -15.38 2.70 12.68
C THR A 193 -14.24 1.73 12.96
N LEU A 194 -13.11 1.95 12.31
CA LEU A 194 -11.83 1.35 12.66
C LEU A 194 -10.91 2.39 13.34
N LEU A 195 -10.35 2.01 14.47
CA LEU A 195 -9.28 2.74 15.16
C LEU A 195 -7.99 1.93 15.08
N CYS A 196 -6.88 2.56 14.67
CA CYS A 196 -5.56 1.96 14.71
C CYS A 196 -4.66 2.76 15.65
N SER A 197 -4.21 2.10 16.72
CA SER A 197 -3.40 2.71 17.76
C SER A 197 -1.97 2.19 17.65
N PRO A 198 -0.99 3.03 17.30
CA PRO A 198 0.41 2.64 17.30
C PRO A 198 0.91 2.38 18.74
N PRO A 199 2.01 1.62 18.91
CA PRO A 199 2.56 1.32 20.23
C PRO A 199 3.01 2.59 20.97
N GLY A 200 3.10 2.52 22.30
CA GLY A 200 3.63 3.63 23.11
C GLY A 200 2.73 4.87 23.18
N GLY A 201 1.46 4.76 22.77
CA GLY A 201 0.49 5.85 22.85
C GLY A 201 0.69 6.94 21.81
N GLY A 202 1.22 6.60 20.63
CA GLY A 202 1.23 7.47 19.45
C GLY A 202 -0.16 7.96 19.04
N VAL A 203 -0.22 8.85 18.05
CA VAL A 203 -1.51 9.39 17.57
C VAL A 203 -2.27 8.25 16.87
N PRO A 204 -3.47 7.88 17.33
CA PRO A 204 -4.21 6.83 16.67
C PRO A 204 -4.80 7.36 15.35
N ALA A 205 -4.66 6.59 14.29
CA ALA A 205 -5.36 6.84 13.05
C ALA A 205 -6.78 6.29 13.11
N ARG A 206 -7.65 6.86 12.29
CA ARG A 206 -9.06 6.49 12.28
C ARG A 206 -9.63 6.43 10.87
N ALA A 207 -10.41 5.38 10.59
CA ALA A 207 -11.13 5.21 9.35
C ALA A 207 -12.63 4.98 9.60
N SER A 208 -13.47 5.63 8.80
CA SER A 208 -14.91 5.39 8.77
C SER A 208 -15.23 4.42 7.65
N VAL A 209 -15.84 3.29 8.00
CA VAL A 209 -16.18 2.18 7.08
C VAL A 209 -17.64 2.27 6.61
N GLY A 210 -18.32 3.36 6.95
CA GLY A 210 -19.71 3.59 6.57
C GLY A 210 -20.70 2.75 7.39
N ILE A 211 -21.87 2.49 6.81
CA ILE A 211 -22.95 1.71 7.44
C ILE A 211 -22.88 0.27 6.95
N ILE A 212 -23.02 -0.70 7.85
CA ILE A 212 -23.13 -2.12 7.51
C ILE A 212 -24.38 -2.30 6.65
N ALA A 213 -24.15 -2.69 5.40
CA ALA A 213 -25.20 -2.87 4.43
C ALA A 213 -26.10 -4.06 4.79
N GLY A 214 -27.29 -4.09 4.20
CA GLY A 214 -28.15 -5.25 4.30
C GLY A 214 -27.46 -6.50 3.80
N ALA A 215 -27.67 -7.60 4.51
CA ALA A 215 -27.14 -8.89 4.09
C ALA A 215 -27.53 -9.13 2.62
N PRO A 216 -26.59 -9.54 1.74
CA PRO A 216 -26.95 -9.86 0.37
C PRO A 216 -28.13 -10.84 0.40
N ALA A 217 -29.15 -10.57 -0.43
CA ALA A 217 -30.28 -11.49 -0.54
C ALA A 217 -29.75 -12.92 -0.78
N PHE A 218 -30.42 -13.88 -0.15
CA PHE A 218 -29.99 -15.21 0.31
C PHE A 218 -29.21 -16.16 -0.64
N ASP A 219 -28.76 -15.75 -1.84
CA ASP A 219 -28.25 -16.66 -2.86
C ASP A 219 -26.79 -16.40 -3.31
N GLU A 220 -26.28 -15.17 -3.33
CA GLU A 220 -24.99 -14.90 -4.01
C GLU A 220 -23.76 -15.45 -3.25
N ILE A 221 -23.68 -15.22 -1.95
CA ILE A 221 -22.63 -15.78 -1.08
C ILE A 221 -22.89 -17.28 -0.82
N THR A 222 -24.17 -17.66 -0.71
CA THR A 222 -24.59 -19.04 -0.42
C THR A 222 -24.22 -19.98 -1.57
N HIS A 223 -24.36 -19.58 -2.83
CA HIS A 223 -23.94 -20.39 -3.97
C HIS A 223 -22.43 -20.54 -4.06
N ALA A 224 -21.64 -19.49 -3.82
CA ALA A 224 -20.18 -19.62 -3.75
C ALA A 224 -19.76 -20.57 -2.61
N ARG A 225 -20.38 -20.42 -1.43
CA ARG A 225 -20.18 -21.31 -0.27
C ARG A 225 -20.56 -22.75 -0.58
N GLN A 226 -21.70 -22.99 -1.22
CA GLN A 226 -22.18 -24.32 -1.60
C GLN A 226 -21.31 -24.93 -2.72
N ARG A 227 -20.95 -24.17 -3.76
CA ARG A 227 -20.06 -24.63 -4.84
C ARG A 227 -18.70 -25.03 -4.29
N ALA A 228 -18.12 -24.20 -3.42
CA ALA A 228 -16.87 -24.51 -2.75
C ALA A 228 -17.04 -25.75 -1.88
N SER A 229 -18.00 -25.79 -0.94
CA SER A 229 -18.19 -26.94 -0.04
C SER A 229 -18.44 -28.25 -0.79
N ASN A 230 -19.17 -28.20 -1.90
CA ASN A 230 -19.47 -29.37 -2.73
C ASN A 230 -18.25 -29.88 -3.52
N PHE A 231 -17.29 -29.02 -3.85
CA PHE A 231 -16.16 -29.36 -4.71
C PHE A 231 -14.85 -29.58 -3.94
N SER A 232 -14.57 -28.75 -2.93
CA SER A 232 -13.28 -28.78 -2.23
C SER A 232 -13.25 -29.75 -1.05
N GLY A 233 -14.41 -30.14 -0.50
CA GLY A 233 -14.47 -30.68 0.86
C GLY A 233 -13.91 -29.69 1.89
N GLU A 234 -14.07 -29.95 3.18
CA GLU A 234 -13.40 -29.13 4.21
C GLU A 234 -11.86 -29.32 4.22
N THR A 235 -11.34 -30.22 3.39
CA THR A 235 -9.94 -30.63 3.35
C THR A 235 -9.15 -29.91 2.24
N PRO A 236 -7.94 -29.41 2.54
CA PRO A 236 -6.97 -29.00 1.52
C PRO A 236 -6.74 -30.09 0.45
N PRO A 237 -6.23 -29.74 -0.74
CA PRO A 237 -5.87 -30.73 -1.76
C PRO A 237 -5.04 -31.86 -1.17
N LEU A 238 -5.26 -33.11 -1.61
CA LEU A 238 -4.43 -34.26 -1.26
C LEU A 238 -2.95 -33.91 -1.39
N HIS A 239 -2.12 -34.42 -0.48
CA HIS A 239 -0.67 -34.18 -0.48
C HIS A 239 -0.09 -34.41 -1.90
N GLY A 240 0.51 -33.36 -2.48
CA GLY A 240 1.06 -33.34 -3.84
C GLY A 240 0.17 -32.72 -4.95
N ALA A 241 -1.15 -32.60 -4.78
CA ALA A 241 -2.03 -31.98 -5.78
C ALA A 241 -2.00 -30.45 -5.70
N ILE A 242 -2.04 -29.73 -6.84
CA ILE A 242 -2.08 -28.25 -6.89
C ILE A 242 -3.44 -27.83 -7.43
N ARG A 243 -4.15 -26.96 -6.69
CA ARG A 243 -5.42 -26.39 -7.12
C ARG A 243 -5.18 -25.02 -7.75
N PHE A 244 -5.59 -24.85 -9.00
CA PHE A 244 -5.54 -23.56 -9.70
C PHE A 244 -6.91 -22.92 -9.79
N LEU A 245 -6.99 -21.61 -9.56
CA LEU A 245 -8.15 -20.78 -9.85
C LEU A 245 -7.76 -19.74 -10.91
N SER A 246 -8.62 -19.52 -11.91
CA SER A 246 -8.49 -18.39 -12.83
C SER A 246 -9.79 -17.62 -12.86
N TYR A 247 -9.76 -16.30 -12.63
CA TYR A 247 -10.98 -15.52 -12.50
C TYR A 247 -10.79 -14.06 -12.96
N ASN A 248 -11.58 -13.64 -13.96
CA ASN A 248 -11.69 -12.24 -14.36
C ASN A 248 -12.78 -11.55 -13.52
N LEU A 249 -12.43 -10.45 -12.86
CA LEU A 249 -13.21 -9.84 -11.78
C LEU A 249 -14.08 -8.65 -12.17
N LEU A 250 -13.99 -8.18 -13.43
CA LEU A 250 -14.59 -6.93 -13.89
C LEU A 250 -14.06 -5.70 -13.14
N SER A 251 -13.07 -5.02 -13.71
CA SER A 251 -12.48 -3.81 -13.12
C SER A 251 -13.50 -2.68 -12.98
N SER A 252 -13.32 -1.84 -11.96
CA SER A 252 -14.10 -0.61 -11.78
C SER A 252 -14.09 0.32 -13.01
N ALA A 253 -13.00 0.30 -13.79
CA ALA A 253 -12.85 1.06 -15.04
C ALA A 253 -14.00 0.78 -16.02
N TYR A 254 -14.45 -0.48 -16.09
CA TYR A 254 -15.40 -0.94 -17.09
C TYR A 254 -16.85 -0.94 -16.61
N VAL A 255 -17.09 -0.85 -15.31
CA VAL A 255 -18.45 -0.70 -14.77
C VAL A 255 -19.01 0.68 -15.11
N GLY A 256 -18.21 1.74 -14.95
CA GLY A 256 -18.63 3.10 -15.27
C GLY A 256 -18.81 3.33 -16.77
N GLU A 257 -17.79 2.96 -17.56
CA GLU A 257 -17.75 3.18 -19.01
C GLU A 257 -18.81 2.35 -19.76
N PHE A 258 -19.10 1.14 -19.29
CA PHE A 258 -19.98 0.19 -19.97
C PHE A 258 -21.21 -0.22 -19.16
N SER A 259 -21.76 0.70 -18.36
CA SER A 259 -22.99 0.48 -17.59
C SER A 259 -24.17 -0.06 -18.42
N SER A 260 -24.22 0.26 -19.72
CA SER A 260 -25.20 -0.27 -20.68
C SER A 260 -25.07 -1.77 -20.99
N LEU A 261 -23.94 -2.41 -20.68
CA LEU A 261 -23.75 -3.86 -20.82
C LEU A 261 -24.51 -4.65 -19.74
N TYR A 262 -24.86 -4.01 -18.63
CA TYR A 262 -25.47 -4.63 -17.47
C TYR A 262 -26.83 -4.01 -17.12
N PRO A 263 -27.78 -3.86 -18.07
CA PRO A 263 -29.05 -3.16 -17.84
C PRO A 263 -29.96 -3.87 -16.84
N TYR A 264 -29.70 -5.15 -16.58
CA TYR A 264 -30.41 -5.97 -15.59
C TYR A 264 -29.83 -5.85 -14.17
N ALA A 265 -28.63 -5.29 -14.02
CA ALA A 265 -27.96 -5.18 -12.73
C ALA A 265 -28.30 -3.84 -12.05
N THR A 266 -28.57 -3.89 -10.75
CA THR A 266 -28.78 -2.67 -9.96
C THR A 266 -27.44 -1.96 -9.71
N GLN A 267 -27.48 -0.66 -9.44
CA GLN A 267 -26.27 0.09 -9.03
C GLN A 267 -25.60 -0.54 -7.80
N TRP A 268 -26.41 -1.06 -6.86
CA TRP A 268 -25.90 -1.80 -5.71
C TRP A 268 -25.14 -3.06 -6.13
N ALA A 269 -25.69 -3.86 -7.04
CA ALA A 269 -25.02 -5.08 -7.52
C ALA A 269 -23.70 -4.78 -8.26
N LEU A 270 -23.62 -3.64 -8.96
CA LEU A 270 -22.46 -3.19 -9.71
C LEU A 270 -21.41 -2.46 -8.86
N ASP A 271 -21.74 -2.06 -7.63
CA ASP A 271 -20.83 -1.36 -6.72
C ASP A 271 -19.51 -2.13 -6.57
N THR A 272 -18.39 -1.44 -6.81
CA THR A 272 -17.07 -2.06 -6.90
C THR A 272 -16.64 -2.70 -5.59
N GLU A 273 -16.80 -2.00 -4.46
CA GLU A 273 -16.36 -2.55 -3.16
C GLU A 273 -17.21 -3.74 -2.76
N ARG A 274 -18.52 -3.72 -3.09
CA ARG A 274 -19.39 -4.87 -2.90
C ARG A 274 -18.88 -6.08 -3.70
N ARG A 275 -18.64 -5.92 -5.00
CA ARG A 275 -18.19 -7.02 -5.87
C ARG A 275 -16.82 -7.57 -5.43
N VAL A 276 -15.89 -6.69 -5.07
CA VAL A 276 -14.56 -7.08 -4.60
C VAL A 276 -14.64 -7.88 -3.30
N GLN A 277 -15.47 -7.48 -2.34
CA GLN A 277 -15.71 -8.26 -1.12
C GLN A 277 -16.22 -9.67 -1.41
N LEU A 278 -17.21 -9.80 -2.32
CA LEU A 278 -17.76 -11.08 -2.72
C LEU A 278 -16.73 -11.95 -3.44
N ALA A 279 -15.94 -11.36 -4.34
CA ALA A 279 -14.90 -12.07 -5.08
C ALA A 279 -13.77 -12.56 -4.17
N MET A 280 -13.32 -11.76 -3.21
CA MET A 280 -12.33 -12.18 -2.20
C MET A 280 -12.83 -13.37 -1.39
N ASP A 281 -14.07 -13.30 -0.90
CA ASP A 281 -14.70 -14.40 -0.15
C ASP A 281 -14.79 -15.68 -1.00
N GLU A 282 -15.17 -15.57 -2.28
CA GLU A 282 -15.20 -16.71 -3.20
C GLU A 282 -13.80 -17.32 -3.41
N VAL A 283 -12.79 -16.51 -3.73
CA VAL A 283 -11.40 -16.96 -3.93
C VAL A 283 -10.87 -17.69 -2.70
N ILE A 284 -11.06 -17.13 -1.50
CA ILE A 284 -10.59 -17.72 -0.24
C ILE A 284 -11.26 -19.07 0.01
N ARG A 285 -12.58 -19.18 -0.21
CA ARG A 285 -13.33 -20.43 0.01
C ARG A 285 -12.93 -21.55 -0.94
N TRP A 286 -12.53 -21.22 -2.17
CA TRP A 286 -11.98 -22.20 -3.10
C TRP A 286 -10.66 -22.81 -2.59
N ARG A 287 -9.98 -22.18 -1.63
CA ARG A 287 -8.66 -22.59 -1.10
C ARG A 287 -7.69 -23.00 -2.23
N PRO A 288 -7.48 -22.15 -3.24
CA PRO A 288 -6.58 -22.46 -4.32
C PRO A 288 -5.15 -22.60 -3.77
N SER A 289 -4.33 -23.42 -4.42
CA SER A 289 -2.89 -23.39 -4.22
C SER A 289 -2.28 -22.19 -4.93
N VAL A 290 -2.83 -21.84 -6.10
CA VAL A 290 -2.51 -20.62 -6.86
C VAL A 290 -3.78 -20.06 -7.49
N ALA A 291 -4.03 -18.76 -7.35
CA ALA A 291 -5.12 -18.04 -8.00
C ALA A 291 -4.57 -16.98 -8.97
N CYS A 292 -5.04 -16.99 -10.21
CA CYS A 292 -4.71 -16.06 -11.26
C CYS A 292 -5.93 -15.18 -11.55
N LEU A 293 -5.85 -13.89 -11.24
CA LEU A 293 -6.95 -12.94 -11.38
C LEU A 293 -6.65 -11.95 -12.50
N GLN A 294 -7.68 -11.53 -13.23
CA GLN A 294 -7.60 -10.51 -14.28
C GLN A 294 -8.59 -9.37 -14.00
N GLU A 295 -8.33 -8.20 -14.55
CA GLU A 295 -9.10 -6.97 -14.32
C GLU A 295 -9.17 -6.58 -12.83
N VAL A 296 -8.04 -6.72 -12.16
CA VAL A 296 -7.88 -6.32 -10.76
C VAL A 296 -7.49 -4.85 -10.74
N ASP A 297 -8.25 -4.00 -10.06
CA ASP A 297 -7.89 -2.59 -9.86
C ASP A 297 -6.65 -2.47 -8.96
N ASP A 298 -5.66 -1.65 -9.34
CA ASP A 298 -4.36 -1.50 -8.67
C ASP A 298 -4.52 -1.02 -7.21
N GLU A 299 -5.30 0.05 -7.01
CA GLU A 299 -5.56 0.58 -5.67
C GLU A 299 -6.27 -0.46 -4.78
N LEU A 300 -7.24 -1.21 -5.32
CA LEU A 300 -7.93 -2.24 -4.56
C LEU A 300 -7.05 -3.48 -4.34
N PHE A 301 -6.06 -3.74 -5.21
CA PHE A 301 -5.07 -4.77 -4.95
C PHE A 301 -4.30 -4.44 -3.67
N ALA A 302 -3.74 -3.24 -3.58
CA ALA A 302 -2.96 -2.80 -2.43
C ALA A 302 -3.80 -2.65 -1.17
N ASN A 303 -5.01 -2.10 -1.29
CA ASN A 303 -5.81 -1.65 -0.15
C ASN A 303 -6.80 -2.71 0.37
N ALA A 304 -7.16 -3.71 -0.43
CA ALA A 304 -8.18 -4.70 -0.07
C ALA A 304 -7.74 -6.15 -0.34
N TRP A 305 -7.32 -6.47 -1.56
CA TRP A 305 -6.96 -7.86 -1.91
C TRP A 305 -5.74 -8.34 -1.14
N MET A 306 -4.60 -7.65 -1.26
CA MET A 306 -3.35 -8.10 -0.67
C MET A 306 -3.44 -8.25 0.87
N PRO A 307 -4.00 -7.29 1.62
CA PRO A 307 -4.20 -7.43 3.07
C PRO A 307 -5.12 -8.61 3.42
N THR A 308 -6.27 -8.73 2.75
CA THR A 308 -7.25 -9.78 3.03
C THR A 308 -6.72 -11.17 2.68
N MET A 309 -6.00 -11.30 1.56
CA MET A 309 -5.39 -12.56 1.14
C MET A 309 -4.27 -12.99 2.10
N ARG A 310 -3.43 -12.06 2.59
CA ARG A 310 -2.42 -12.34 3.64
C ARG A 310 -3.03 -12.82 4.95
N ALA A 311 -4.08 -12.15 5.41
CA ALA A 311 -4.82 -12.58 6.60
C ALA A 311 -5.40 -14.00 6.46
N ASN A 312 -5.55 -14.50 5.23
CA ASN A 312 -6.07 -15.84 4.93
C ASN A 312 -4.98 -16.83 4.43
N GLY A 313 -3.70 -16.56 4.68
CA GLY A 313 -2.60 -17.49 4.41
C GLY A 313 -2.09 -17.49 2.96
N PHE A 314 -2.41 -16.46 2.18
CA PHE A 314 -1.89 -16.27 0.84
C PHE A 314 -0.81 -15.19 0.80
N ASP A 315 0.10 -15.29 -0.16
CA ASP A 315 0.92 -14.16 -0.61
C ASP A 315 0.64 -13.90 -2.10
N GLY A 316 1.11 -12.79 -2.65
CA GLY A 316 0.68 -12.39 -3.98
C GLY A 316 1.50 -11.29 -4.63
N ALA A 317 1.24 -11.12 -5.93
CA ALA A 317 1.86 -10.09 -6.76
C ALA A 317 0.85 -9.51 -7.75
N PHE A 318 0.95 -8.20 -7.98
CA PHE A 318 0.20 -7.48 -9.00
C PHE A 318 1.07 -7.19 -10.22
N CYS A 319 0.44 -7.08 -11.38
CA CYS A 319 1.05 -6.79 -12.65
C CYS A 319 0.09 -5.87 -13.43
N PRO A 320 0.39 -4.56 -13.56
CA PRO A 320 -0.48 -3.63 -14.27
C PRO A 320 -0.57 -4.01 -15.76
N LYS A 321 -1.67 -3.60 -16.41
CA LYS A 321 -1.84 -3.75 -17.86
C LYS A 321 -1.09 -2.65 -18.62
N GLY A 322 0.23 -2.63 -18.45
CA GLY A 322 1.10 -1.60 -18.98
C GLY A 322 1.11 -0.32 -18.14
N GLU A 323 1.97 0.61 -18.54
CA GLU A 323 2.25 1.83 -17.80
C GLU A 323 1.02 2.74 -17.68
N GLY A 324 0.70 3.17 -16.46
CA GLY A 324 -0.41 4.08 -16.17
C GLY A 324 -1.81 3.45 -16.19
N SER A 325 -1.92 2.12 -16.34
CA SER A 325 -3.20 1.42 -16.19
C SER A 325 -3.64 1.37 -14.74
N ILE A 326 -4.92 1.62 -14.48
CA ILE A 326 -5.53 1.48 -13.15
C ILE A 326 -5.95 0.04 -12.84
N GLU A 327 -5.84 -0.87 -13.81
CA GLU A 327 -6.13 -2.30 -13.68
C GLU A 327 -5.04 -3.19 -14.27
N GLY A 328 -5.03 -4.44 -13.83
CA GLY A 328 -4.11 -5.45 -14.34
C GLY A 328 -4.46 -6.86 -13.92
N SER A 329 -3.42 -7.68 -13.79
CA SER A 329 -3.50 -9.08 -13.35
C SER A 329 -2.89 -9.23 -11.97
N ALA A 330 -3.50 -10.07 -11.13
CA ALA A 330 -2.94 -10.44 -9.85
C ALA A 330 -2.73 -11.95 -9.78
N MET A 331 -1.72 -12.39 -9.04
CA MET A 331 -1.49 -13.79 -8.73
C MET A 331 -1.35 -13.94 -7.23
N PHE A 332 -2.10 -14.86 -6.64
CA PHE A 332 -1.98 -15.26 -5.24
C PHE A 332 -1.56 -16.71 -5.14
N TRP A 333 -0.80 -17.07 -4.12
CA TRP A 333 -0.40 -18.44 -3.82
C TRP A 333 -0.45 -18.71 -2.32
N ASP A 334 -0.70 -19.96 -1.95
CA ASP A 334 -0.62 -20.41 -0.56
C ASP A 334 0.81 -20.19 -0.03
N SER A 335 0.97 -19.30 0.96
CA SER A 335 2.28 -18.87 1.45
C SER A 335 2.96 -19.93 2.32
N GLN A 336 2.18 -20.85 2.90
CA GLN A 336 2.70 -21.98 3.66
C GLN A 336 3.24 -23.07 2.74
N ARG A 337 2.75 -23.13 1.50
CA ARG A 337 3.17 -24.13 0.52
C ARG A 337 4.21 -23.62 -0.46
N PHE A 338 4.10 -22.37 -0.91
CA PHE A 338 4.94 -21.82 -1.96
C PHE A 338 5.72 -20.59 -1.50
N GLU A 339 6.92 -20.46 -2.05
CA GLU A 339 7.72 -19.25 -2.00
C GLU A 339 7.96 -18.73 -3.41
N ARG A 340 7.82 -17.43 -3.61
CA ARG A 340 8.11 -16.79 -4.91
C ARG A 340 9.62 -16.64 -5.08
N VAL A 341 10.17 -17.35 -6.06
CA VAL A 341 11.61 -17.28 -6.44
C VAL A 341 11.88 -16.13 -7.40
N ALA A 342 10.97 -15.94 -8.37
CA ALA A 342 11.10 -14.88 -9.35
C ALA A 342 9.71 -14.46 -9.84
N SER A 343 9.58 -13.19 -10.22
CA SER A 343 8.44 -12.72 -11.00
C SER A 343 8.92 -11.82 -12.12
N ARG A 344 8.20 -11.85 -13.24
CA ARG A 344 8.49 -11.01 -14.40
C ARG A 344 7.19 -10.54 -15.03
N GLU A 345 7.18 -9.27 -15.35
CA GLU A 345 6.21 -8.66 -16.24
C GLU A 345 6.75 -8.69 -17.67
N VAL A 346 5.91 -9.10 -18.63
CA VAL A 346 6.28 -9.10 -20.05
C VAL A 346 5.19 -8.43 -20.86
N SER A 347 5.51 -7.25 -21.41
CA SER A 347 4.72 -6.63 -22.47
C SER A 347 4.84 -7.44 -23.75
N LEU A 348 3.72 -7.98 -24.26
CA LEU A 348 3.72 -8.77 -25.49
C LEU A 348 4.16 -7.93 -26.70
N ALA A 349 3.78 -6.65 -26.72
CA ALA A 349 4.19 -5.72 -27.77
C ALA A 349 5.70 -5.47 -27.78
N GLU A 350 6.33 -5.34 -26.60
CA GLU A 350 7.78 -5.18 -26.51
C GLU A 350 8.52 -6.49 -26.83
N ALA A 351 8.02 -7.62 -26.36
CA ALA A 351 8.56 -8.93 -26.69
C ALA A 351 8.55 -9.15 -28.22
N ALA A 352 7.43 -8.81 -28.87
CA ALA A 352 7.31 -8.86 -30.33
C ALA A 352 8.30 -7.90 -31.02
N ARG A 353 8.43 -6.64 -30.58
CA ARG A 353 9.42 -5.68 -31.11
C ARG A 353 10.85 -6.22 -31.04
N ARG A 354 11.23 -6.80 -29.89
CA ARG A 354 12.56 -7.41 -29.70
C ARG A 354 12.78 -8.60 -30.62
N ALA A 355 11.77 -9.46 -30.77
CA ALA A 355 11.84 -10.63 -31.65
C ALA A 355 12.01 -10.23 -33.13
N VAL A 356 11.28 -9.20 -33.58
CA VAL A 356 11.41 -8.62 -34.92
C VAL A 356 12.80 -8.02 -35.15
N ALA A 357 13.31 -7.23 -34.20
CA ALA A 357 14.63 -6.62 -34.29
C ALA A 357 15.74 -7.68 -34.36
N ALA A 358 15.64 -8.74 -33.55
CA ALA A 358 16.59 -9.85 -33.56
C ALA A 358 16.58 -10.58 -34.93
N ALA A 359 15.40 -10.85 -35.50
CA ALA A 359 15.27 -11.47 -36.82
C ALA A 359 15.84 -10.58 -37.94
N ALA A 360 15.64 -9.25 -37.86
CA ALA A 360 16.22 -8.28 -38.79
C ALA A 360 17.76 -8.28 -38.74
N SER A 361 18.35 -8.36 -37.55
CA SER A 361 19.82 -8.43 -37.40
C SER A 361 20.42 -9.73 -37.93
N GLN A 362 19.69 -10.84 -37.84
CA GLN A 362 20.13 -12.13 -38.36
C GLN A 362 20.02 -12.22 -39.89
N THR A 363 18.95 -11.68 -40.47
CA THR A 363 18.73 -11.64 -41.93
C THR A 363 19.66 -10.63 -42.64
N GLY A 364 20.15 -9.60 -41.94
CA GLY A 364 21.17 -8.69 -42.46
C GLY A 364 22.58 -9.29 -42.62
N ALA A 365 22.83 -10.51 -42.11
CA ALA A 365 24.13 -11.16 -42.11
C ALA A 365 24.36 -12.17 -43.25
N VAL A 366 23.36 -12.49 -44.11
CA VAL A 366 23.53 -13.43 -45.24
C VAL A 366 22.72 -13.03 -46.49
N ALA A 367 23.44 -12.44 -47.47
CA ALA A 367 23.37 -12.56 -48.95
C ALA A 367 22.07 -12.23 -49.77
N PRO A 368 22.20 -11.96 -51.10
CA PRO A 368 21.32 -11.08 -51.89
C PRO A 368 20.06 -11.76 -52.45
N ARG A 369 19.14 -10.91 -52.93
CA ARG A 369 17.91 -11.24 -53.66
C ARG A 369 18.13 -12.39 -54.68
N GLY A 370 17.55 -13.55 -54.39
CA GLY A 370 17.48 -14.67 -55.31
C GLY A 370 16.62 -15.80 -54.75
N GLU A 371 15.49 -16.01 -55.41
CA GLU A 371 14.67 -17.22 -55.43
C GLU A 371 13.77 -17.54 -54.21
N CYS A 372 12.47 -17.55 -54.51
CA CYS A 372 11.40 -18.16 -53.72
C CYS A 372 11.62 -19.68 -53.68
N GLY A 373 12.47 -20.13 -52.75
CA GLY A 373 12.70 -21.54 -52.43
C GLY A 373 11.99 -21.89 -51.13
N SER A 374 11.16 -22.94 -51.17
CA SER A 374 10.45 -23.52 -50.04
C SER A 374 11.36 -23.80 -48.84
N ALA A 375 11.26 -22.99 -47.78
CA ALA A 375 11.99 -23.22 -46.53
C ALA A 375 11.09 -23.99 -45.54
N ALA A 376 11.44 -25.26 -45.32
CA ALA A 376 11.02 -26.01 -44.15
C ALA A 376 12.07 -25.86 -43.04
N ALA A 377 11.60 -25.71 -41.79
CA ALA A 377 12.36 -25.77 -40.54
C ALA A 377 13.31 -24.60 -40.22
N GLY A 378 12.74 -23.48 -39.77
CA GLY A 378 13.46 -22.33 -39.20
C GLY A 378 12.60 -21.22 -38.58
N ASP A 379 11.27 -21.27 -38.76
CA ASP A 379 10.40 -20.10 -38.55
C ASP A 379 10.02 -19.87 -37.06
N GLY A 380 10.90 -19.23 -36.31
CA GLY A 380 10.54 -18.65 -35.01
C GLY A 380 9.55 -17.49 -35.16
N ILE A 381 8.72 -17.24 -34.14
CA ILE A 381 7.71 -16.15 -34.15
C ILE A 381 8.31 -14.78 -34.56
N GLY A 382 9.57 -14.51 -34.22
CA GLY A 382 10.27 -13.28 -34.62
C GLY A 382 10.49 -13.15 -36.13
N GLU A 383 10.81 -14.25 -36.82
CA GLU A 383 10.99 -14.25 -38.27
C GLU A 383 9.64 -14.10 -38.98
N TYR A 384 8.60 -14.78 -38.49
CA TYR A 384 7.23 -14.59 -38.98
C TYR A 384 6.78 -13.12 -38.84
N LEU A 385 6.97 -12.52 -37.66
CA LEU A 385 6.61 -11.11 -37.42
C LEU A 385 7.46 -10.16 -38.27
N TYR A 386 8.73 -10.46 -38.51
CA TYR A 386 9.61 -9.67 -39.38
C TYR A 386 9.19 -9.76 -40.86
N ARG A 387 8.86 -10.95 -41.36
CA ARG A 387 8.28 -11.14 -42.71
C ARG A 387 6.95 -10.39 -42.80
N MET A 388 6.07 -10.51 -41.82
CA MET A 388 4.80 -9.76 -41.77
C MET A 388 5.01 -8.24 -41.80
N GLN A 389 6.05 -7.72 -41.16
CA GLN A 389 6.40 -6.29 -41.22
C GLN A 389 6.82 -5.85 -42.63
N ARG A 390 7.50 -6.73 -43.38
CA ARG A 390 8.08 -6.42 -44.69
C ARG A 390 7.16 -6.73 -45.87
N GLU A 391 6.35 -7.79 -45.75
CA GLU A 391 5.65 -8.44 -46.86
C GLU A 391 4.13 -8.30 -46.75
N CYS A 392 3.58 -8.03 -45.56
CA CYS A 392 2.15 -7.86 -45.34
C CYS A 392 1.79 -6.39 -45.06
N ASP A 393 0.48 -6.08 -45.07
CA ASP A 393 -0.05 -4.77 -44.68
C ASP A 393 0.41 -4.41 -43.26
N SER A 394 1.37 -3.47 -43.18
CA SER A 394 1.98 -2.98 -41.94
C SER A 394 0.95 -2.52 -40.89
N ALA A 395 -0.28 -2.25 -41.30
CA ALA A 395 -1.39 -1.90 -40.43
C ALA A 395 -1.70 -3.00 -39.38
N VAL A 396 -1.65 -4.29 -39.73
CA VAL A 396 -1.97 -5.38 -38.79
C VAL A 396 -0.90 -5.50 -37.70
N LEU A 397 0.37 -5.55 -38.08
CA LEU A 397 1.47 -5.60 -37.11
C LEU A 397 1.50 -4.33 -36.25
N SER A 398 1.33 -3.15 -36.86
CA SER A 398 1.28 -1.90 -36.10
C SER A 398 0.13 -1.87 -35.09
N THR A 399 -1.02 -2.47 -35.43
CA THR A 399 -2.15 -2.61 -34.50
C THR A 399 -1.80 -3.55 -33.35
N LEU A 400 -1.25 -4.73 -33.63
CA LEU A 400 -0.83 -5.70 -32.60
C LEU A 400 0.21 -5.10 -31.64
N LEU A 401 1.17 -4.33 -32.17
CA LEU A 401 2.23 -3.69 -31.38
C LEU A 401 1.76 -2.49 -30.55
N ARG A 402 0.53 -2.00 -30.77
CA ARG A 402 -0.10 -0.92 -29.99
C ARG A 402 -1.00 -1.44 -28.88
N VAL A 403 -1.40 -2.72 -28.89
CA VAL A 403 -2.25 -3.26 -27.83
C VAL A 403 -1.41 -3.43 -26.56
N ALA A 404 -1.80 -2.74 -25.49
CA ALA A 404 -1.24 -2.95 -24.17
C ALA A 404 -1.73 -4.31 -23.63
N GLN A 405 -0.88 -5.32 -23.77
CA GLN A 405 -1.10 -6.64 -23.21
C GLN A 405 0.13 -7.09 -22.44
N THR A 406 -0.14 -7.57 -21.24
CA THR A 406 0.90 -7.93 -20.29
C THR A 406 0.72 -9.37 -19.86
N VAL A 407 1.84 -10.09 -19.79
CA VAL A 407 1.92 -11.42 -19.23
C VAL A 407 2.62 -11.32 -17.88
N GLN A 408 1.94 -11.77 -16.84
CA GLN A 408 2.49 -11.93 -15.50
C GLN A 408 3.06 -13.35 -15.36
N LEU A 409 4.36 -13.44 -15.08
CA LEU A 409 5.07 -14.69 -14.84
C LEU A 409 5.51 -14.75 -13.38
N CYS A 410 5.22 -15.85 -12.68
CA CYS A 410 5.78 -16.13 -11.36
C CYS A 410 6.36 -17.54 -11.31
N VAL A 411 7.60 -17.65 -10.81
CA VAL A 411 8.23 -18.92 -10.48
C VAL A 411 8.03 -19.16 -8.99
N LEU A 412 7.31 -20.23 -8.66
CA LEU A 412 7.00 -20.63 -7.30
C LEU A 412 7.76 -21.92 -6.96
N GLN A 413 8.47 -21.91 -5.84
CA GLN A 413 9.13 -23.06 -5.25
C GLN A 413 8.23 -23.67 -4.18
N GLU A 414 7.94 -24.96 -4.28
CA GLU A 414 7.22 -25.67 -3.22
C GLU A 414 8.15 -25.87 -2.01
N ARG A 415 7.68 -25.53 -0.81
CA ARG A 415 8.49 -25.55 0.43
C ARG A 415 8.77 -26.97 0.91
N GLU A 416 7.79 -27.86 0.83
CA GLU A 416 7.91 -29.26 1.27
C GLU A 416 8.54 -30.17 0.21
N MET A 417 8.66 -29.71 -1.05
CA MET A 417 9.23 -30.44 -2.18
C MET A 417 10.24 -29.55 -2.92
N PRO A 418 11.49 -29.42 -2.41
CA PRO A 418 12.49 -28.50 -2.95
C PRO A 418 12.83 -28.70 -4.43
N GLU A 419 12.66 -29.91 -4.95
CA GLU A 419 12.82 -30.26 -6.37
C GLU A 419 11.67 -29.76 -7.26
N ARG A 420 10.53 -29.41 -6.68
CA ARG A 420 9.33 -29.01 -7.41
C ARG A 420 9.19 -27.49 -7.49
N ARG A 421 9.40 -26.98 -8.70
CA ARG A 421 9.12 -25.59 -9.08
C ARG A 421 8.03 -25.55 -10.14
N ILE A 422 7.19 -24.53 -10.07
CA ILE A 422 6.18 -24.24 -11.09
C ILE A 422 6.41 -22.84 -11.64
N LEU A 423 6.30 -22.71 -12.97
CA LEU A 423 6.19 -21.42 -13.64
C LEU A 423 4.71 -21.20 -13.95
N VAL A 424 4.12 -20.20 -13.33
CA VAL A 424 2.72 -19.83 -13.54
C VAL A 424 2.66 -18.59 -14.40
N LEU A 425 1.80 -18.64 -15.43
CA LEU A 425 1.54 -17.55 -16.35
C LEU A 425 0.10 -17.08 -16.17
N ASN A 426 -0.08 -15.78 -15.96
CA ASN A 426 -1.38 -15.12 -15.93
C ASN A 426 -1.40 -14.00 -16.98
N THR A 427 -2.50 -13.87 -17.72
CA THR A 427 -2.64 -12.85 -18.78
C THR A 427 -4.12 -12.58 -19.06
N HIS A 428 -4.40 -11.40 -19.59
CA HIS A 428 -5.70 -11.07 -20.18
C HIS A 428 -5.49 -10.68 -21.65
N LEU A 429 -5.96 -11.55 -22.56
CA LEU A 429 -5.75 -11.35 -24.00
C LEU A 429 -6.72 -10.33 -24.60
N TYR A 430 -6.50 -9.99 -25.88
CA TYR A 430 -7.18 -8.91 -26.55
C TYR A 430 -8.64 -9.29 -26.79
N PHE A 431 -9.56 -8.42 -26.33
CA PHE A 431 -10.98 -8.75 -26.23
C PHE A 431 -11.76 -8.53 -27.53
N LYS A 432 -11.26 -7.69 -28.45
CA LYS A 432 -12.04 -7.29 -29.64
C LYS A 432 -12.14 -8.47 -30.62
N LYS A 433 -13.37 -8.81 -30.98
CA LYS A 433 -13.64 -9.71 -32.09
C LYS A 433 -13.42 -8.96 -33.41
N PHE A 434 -12.54 -9.48 -34.26
CA PHE A 434 -12.51 -9.06 -35.65
C PHE A 434 -13.71 -9.70 -36.34
N ALA A 435 -14.52 -8.90 -37.05
CA ALA A 435 -15.43 -9.47 -38.04
C ALA A 435 -14.54 -10.04 -39.14
N LEU A 436 -14.47 -11.38 -39.22
CA LEU A 436 -13.79 -12.11 -40.27
C LEU A 436 -14.63 -12.10 -41.55
#